data_AF-A0A373M1G7-F1
#
_entry.id   AF-A0A373M1G7-F1
#
_cell.length_a   1.000
_cell.length_b   1.000
_cell.length_c   1.000
_cell.angle_alpha   90.00
_cell.angle_beta   90.00
_cell.angle_gamma   90.00
#
_symmetry.space_group_name_H-M   'P 1'
#
loop_
_entity.id
_entity.type
_entity.pdbx_description
1 polymer ?
#
loop_
_entity_poly.entity_id
_entity_poly.type
_entity_poly.pdbx_seq_one_letter_code
_entity_poly.pdbx_strand_id
1 'polypeptide(L)'
;MARNFCGRNSMKNRSIAQIILINFFKTIGVIVLLLGVGVLSYYLTMLFLKQTQRVERSTQYEHVIDVNPGSMESSNLIYSYDKKSGKIDAMVLELFDAGTKNMTYVTIPASTQITISAKTYNDLLKKSSKLPQVITMSEISSYFEGDVKYEYGILILQEELKADIGYFTAMTSDEFNKCFEWENGKKKKLCPTKQLLDEAAKCSDESDMNDLIESKWDSLISDVTLSQKQHYSKELKQVNREYIHTYCAKGQTFNKKFKLDKTKTAKMIEKIWEKKAYQSAQNSTSSTSSTENKGTVWIYNGSKITGLAAKYQKILQEDGYEVKGVGNATGNIRSQTVIYATKKKKANALKKYFKNPLIQTADNMSSGASIEIVLGTDDDIQ
;
A
#
# COMPACT_ATOMS: atom_id res chain seq x y z
N MET A 1 57.91 63.14 -58.37
CA MET A 1 57.77 62.24 -57.21
C MET A 1 56.54 62.67 -56.42
N ALA A 2 55.39 62.06 -56.69
CA ALA A 2 54.14 62.33 -55.97
C ALA A 2 53.22 61.13 -56.11
N ARG A 3 52.87 60.46 -55.00
CA ARG A 3 51.70 59.58 -54.90
C ARG A 3 51.15 59.61 -53.46
N ASN A 4 49.89 59.98 -53.38
CA ASN A 4 48.98 59.87 -52.24
C ASN A 4 48.86 58.43 -51.73
N PHE A 5 48.48 58.23 -50.47
CA PHE A 5 47.23 57.53 -50.14
C PHE A 5 46.82 57.72 -48.67
N CYS A 6 45.62 58.26 -48.49
CA CYS A 6 44.86 58.37 -47.26
C CYS A 6 44.05 57.08 -47.05
N GLY A 7 43.92 56.61 -45.80
CA GLY A 7 43.12 55.42 -45.47
C GLY A 7 42.51 55.55 -44.07
N ARG A 8 41.42 56.30 -43.97
CA ARG A 8 40.60 56.49 -42.76
C ARG A 8 39.61 55.32 -42.66
N ASN A 9 39.72 54.50 -41.62
CA ASN A 9 38.76 53.42 -41.34
C ASN A 9 37.36 53.98 -41.06
N SER A 10 36.38 53.56 -41.85
CA SER A 10 34.96 53.87 -41.68
C SER A 10 34.31 52.82 -40.75
N MET A 11 33.92 53.22 -39.54
CA MET A 11 32.97 52.45 -38.73
C MET A 11 31.54 52.74 -39.23
N LYS A 12 30.85 51.70 -39.73
CA LYS A 12 29.42 51.77 -40.09
C LYS A 12 28.58 51.94 -38.82
N ASN A 13 28.09 53.15 -38.56
CA ASN A 13 27.06 53.42 -37.56
C ASN A 13 25.75 52.76 -37.99
N ARG A 14 25.37 51.65 -37.34
CA ARG A 14 24.05 51.04 -37.53
C ARG A 14 23.00 51.93 -36.89
N SER A 15 21.89 52.18 -37.59
CA SER A 15 20.77 52.98 -37.07
C SER A 15 20.19 52.30 -35.83
N ILE A 16 19.78 53.10 -34.83
CA ILE A 16 19.15 52.64 -33.59
C ILE A 16 17.97 51.70 -33.88
N ALA A 17 17.20 51.98 -34.94
CA ALA A 17 16.11 51.13 -35.40
C ALA A 17 16.56 49.73 -35.87
N GLN A 18 17.73 49.63 -36.52
CA GLN A 18 18.29 48.34 -36.95
C GLN A 18 18.78 47.51 -35.75
N ILE A 19 19.31 48.17 -34.71
CA ILE A 19 19.76 47.47 -33.49
C ILE A 19 18.56 46.90 -32.73
N ILE A 20 17.47 47.68 -32.60
CA ILE A 20 16.22 47.24 -31.98
C ILE A 20 15.61 46.07 -32.76
N LEU A 21 15.56 46.16 -34.09
CA LEU A 21 15.00 45.10 -34.94
C LEU A 21 15.80 43.79 -34.84
N ILE A 22 17.14 43.86 -34.84
CA ILE A 22 18.00 42.68 -34.69
C ILE A 22 17.78 42.03 -33.32
N ASN A 23 17.67 42.82 -32.25
CA ASN A 23 17.45 42.28 -30.92
C ASN A 23 16.04 41.67 -30.75
N PHE A 24 15.03 42.23 -31.43
CA PHE A 24 13.67 41.70 -31.46
C PHE A 24 13.58 40.33 -32.16
N PHE A 25 14.26 40.15 -33.29
CA PHE A 25 14.28 38.83 -33.95
C PHE A 25 15.13 37.80 -33.20
N LYS A 26 16.17 38.23 -32.47
CA LYS A 26 16.95 37.35 -31.59
C LYS A 26 16.11 36.80 -30.44
N THR A 27 15.29 37.62 -29.78
CA THR A 27 14.41 37.16 -28.70
C THR A 27 13.33 36.23 -29.22
N ILE A 28 12.73 36.50 -30.38
CA ILE A 28 11.80 35.56 -31.03
C ILE A 28 12.48 34.23 -31.35
N GLY A 29 13.71 34.26 -31.87
CA GLY A 29 14.48 33.04 -32.15
C GLY A 29 14.72 32.18 -30.91
N VAL A 30 15.04 32.79 -29.77
CA VAL A 30 15.21 32.07 -28.49
C VAL A 30 13.89 31.47 -28.00
N ILE A 31 12.77 32.20 -28.12
CA ILE A 31 11.44 31.70 -27.72
C ILE A 31 11.03 30.50 -28.59
N VAL A 32 11.23 30.58 -29.92
CA VAL A 32 10.94 29.46 -30.83
C VAL A 32 11.81 28.25 -30.52
N LEU A 33 13.06 28.45 -30.13
CA LEU A 33 13.97 27.37 -29.75
C LEU A 33 13.53 26.70 -28.43
N LEU A 34 13.12 27.48 -27.43
CA LEU A 34 12.56 26.95 -26.17
C LEU A 34 11.26 26.17 -26.40
N LEU A 35 10.36 26.68 -27.24
CA LEU A 35 9.15 25.96 -27.64
C LEU A 35 9.48 24.67 -28.40
N GLY A 36 10.46 24.71 -29.30
CA GLY A 36 10.94 23.53 -30.03
C GLY A 36 11.51 22.46 -29.11
N VAL A 37 12.30 22.85 -28.10
CA VAL A 37 12.82 21.93 -27.08
C VAL A 37 11.68 21.36 -26.23
N GLY A 38 10.68 22.16 -25.85
CA GLY A 38 9.51 21.70 -25.11
C GLY A 38 8.63 20.72 -25.88
N VAL A 39 8.40 20.97 -27.17
CA VAL A 39 7.64 20.05 -28.04
C VAL A 39 8.43 18.77 -28.29
N LEU A 40 9.74 18.87 -28.53
CA LEU A 40 10.59 17.70 -28.75
C LEU A 40 10.71 16.85 -27.48
N SER A 41 10.84 17.46 -26.29
CA SER A 41 10.88 16.74 -25.02
C SER A 41 9.54 16.11 -24.67
N TYR A 42 8.41 16.77 -24.94
CA TYR A 42 7.08 16.16 -24.82
C TYR A 42 6.91 14.98 -25.78
N TYR A 43 7.34 15.13 -27.04
CA TYR A 43 7.24 14.07 -28.03
C TYR A 43 8.15 12.88 -27.71
N LEU A 44 9.38 13.12 -27.24
CA LEU A 44 10.30 12.08 -26.75
C LEU A 44 9.76 11.39 -25.49
N THR A 45 9.18 12.13 -24.55
CA THR A 45 8.51 11.56 -23.37
C THR A 45 7.30 10.72 -23.78
N MET A 46 6.48 11.18 -24.72
CA MET A 46 5.35 10.41 -25.27
C MET A 46 5.79 9.19 -26.08
N LEU A 47 6.90 9.27 -26.82
CA LEU A 47 7.48 8.13 -27.54
C LEU A 47 8.05 7.10 -26.57
N PHE A 48 8.75 7.53 -25.52
CA PHE A 48 9.21 6.66 -24.44
C PHE A 48 8.02 5.98 -23.78
N LEU A 49 6.99 6.73 -23.37
CA LEU A 49 5.75 6.19 -22.78
C LEU A 49 5.00 5.24 -23.74
N LYS A 50 5.00 5.50 -25.06
CA LYS A 50 4.35 4.63 -26.06
C LYS A 50 5.14 3.36 -26.36
N GLN A 51 6.48 3.43 -26.35
CA GLN A 51 7.35 2.29 -26.63
C GLN A 51 7.48 1.36 -25.41
N THR A 52 7.25 1.89 -24.20
CA THR A 52 7.18 1.14 -22.93
C THR A 52 5.75 0.83 -22.48
N GLN A 53 4.72 1.13 -23.28
CA GLN A 53 3.31 1.02 -22.87
C GLN A 53 2.86 -0.44 -22.77
N ARG A 54 3.32 -1.09 -21.70
CA ARG A 54 2.74 -2.29 -21.17
C ARG A 54 1.29 -1.98 -20.78
N VAL A 55 0.34 -2.75 -21.32
CA VAL A 55 -1.06 -2.59 -20.94
C VAL A 55 -1.25 -3.21 -19.56
N GLU A 56 -1.33 -2.36 -18.53
CA GLU A 56 -1.51 -2.80 -17.15
C GLU A 56 -2.86 -3.49 -16.98
N ARG A 57 -2.84 -4.75 -16.54
CA ARG A 57 -4.05 -5.59 -16.40
C ARG A 57 -5.04 -4.98 -15.41
N SER A 58 -4.55 -4.32 -14.36
CA SER A 58 -5.35 -3.59 -13.38
C SER A 58 -6.27 -2.54 -14.02
N THR A 59 -5.87 -1.95 -15.15
CA THR A 59 -6.66 -0.92 -15.83
C THR A 59 -7.71 -1.47 -16.80
N GLN A 60 -7.81 -2.81 -16.95
CA GLN A 60 -8.64 -3.45 -17.97
C GLN A 60 -10.04 -3.87 -17.48
N TYR A 61 -10.35 -3.69 -16.20
CA TYR A 61 -11.65 -4.03 -15.63
C TYR A 61 -12.03 -3.09 -14.48
N GLU A 62 -13.31 -3.08 -14.12
CA GLU A 62 -13.81 -2.32 -12.98
C GLU A 62 -13.51 -3.07 -11.68
N HIS A 63 -12.79 -2.42 -10.77
CA HIS A 63 -12.45 -2.97 -9.47
C HIS A 63 -13.69 -3.14 -8.58
N VAL A 64 -13.73 -4.23 -7.82
CA VAL A 64 -14.83 -4.57 -6.88
C VAL A 64 -14.41 -4.43 -5.41
N ILE A 65 -13.16 -4.07 -5.18
CA ILE A 65 -12.61 -3.70 -3.87
C ILE A 65 -12.00 -2.29 -3.93
N ASP A 66 -11.77 -1.69 -2.77
CA ASP A 66 -10.97 -0.46 -2.65
C ASP A 66 -9.49 -0.85 -2.74
N VAL A 67 -8.95 -0.87 -3.97
CA VAL A 67 -7.55 -1.24 -4.22
C VAL A 67 -6.64 -0.22 -3.53
N ASN A 68 -5.90 -0.68 -2.54
CA ASN A 68 -5.04 0.12 -1.70
C ASN A 68 -3.66 -0.54 -1.58
N PRO A 69 -2.70 -0.19 -2.45
CA PRO A 69 -1.33 -0.68 -2.30
C PRO A 69 -0.70 -0.25 -0.98
N GLY A 70 -1.20 0.81 -0.33
CA GLY A 70 -0.64 1.43 0.87
C GLY A 70 0.56 2.33 0.57
N SER A 71 0.95 3.16 1.55
CA SER A 71 2.21 3.93 1.51
C SER A 71 3.28 3.38 2.48
N MET A 72 2.85 2.81 3.61
CA MET A 72 3.75 2.25 4.62
C MET A 72 3.45 0.78 4.97
N GLU A 73 2.27 0.28 4.61
CA GLU A 73 1.83 -1.07 4.92
C GLU A 73 1.26 -1.67 3.64
N SER A 74 1.84 -2.78 3.19
CA SER A 74 1.39 -3.53 2.03
C SER A 74 0.78 -4.85 2.49
N SER A 75 -0.51 -5.03 2.19
CA SER A 75 -1.28 -6.25 2.44
C SER A 75 -1.68 -6.88 1.10
N ASN A 76 -0.92 -7.89 0.67
CA ASN A 76 -1.03 -8.49 -0.66
C ASN A 76 -1.48 -9.95 -0.55
N LEU A 77 -2.64 -10.29 -1.11
CA LEU A 77 -3.06 -11.69 -1.18
C LEU A 77 -2.51 -12.35 -2.45
N ILE A 78 -1.57 -13.27 -2.26
CA ILE A 78 -0.91 -14.00 -3.33
C ILE A 78 -1.68 -15.29 -3.61
N TYR A 79 -2.15 -15.45 -4.84
CA TYR A 79 -2.82 -16.65 -5.35
C TYR A 79 -1.87 -17.46 -6.24
N SER A 80 -1.82 -18.76 -5.98
CA SER A 80 -1.28 -19.77 -6.89
C SER A 80 -2.44 -20.42 -7.63
N TYR A 81 -2.40 -20.47 -8.97
CA TYR A 81 -3.45 -21.13 -9.74
C TYR A 81 -2.93 -22.14 -10.76
N ASP A 82 -3.66 -23.24 -10.91
CA ASP A 82 -3.40 -24.22 -11.96
C ASP A 82 -3.79 -23.63 -13.33
N LYS A 83 -2.85 -23.61 -14.26
CA LYS A 83 -3.04 -22.99 -15.59
C LYS A 83 -4.14 -23.68 -16.42
N LYS A 84 -4.38 -24.98 -16.20
CA LYS A 84 -5.34 -25.77 -16.99
C LYS A 84 -6.78 -25.61 -16.50
N SER A 85 -6.98 -25.72 -15.20
CA SER A 85 -8.30 -25.69 -14.56
C SER A 85 -8.69 -24.31 -14.02
N GLY A 86 -7.71 -23.41 -13.86
CA GLY A 86 -7.91 -22.10 -13.21
C GLY A 86 -8.16 -22.19 -11.71
N LYS A 87 -8.10 -23.39 -11.10
CA LYS A 87 -8.32 -23.58 -9.66
C LYS A 87 -7.18 -22.98 -8.86
N ILE A 88 -7.50 -22.48 -7.67
CA ILE A 88 -6.49 -21.97 -6.75
C ILE A 88 -5.88 -23.13 -5.97
N ASP A 89 -4.57 -23.30 -6.09
CA ASP A 89 -3.80 -24.35 -5.41
C ASP A 89 -3.27 -23.90 -4.04
N ALA A 90 -2.92 -22.63 -3.91
CA ALA A 90 -2.41 -22.05 -2.67
C ALA A 90 -2.76 -20.56 -2.56
N MET A 91 -2.88 -20.08 -1.32
CA MET A 91 -3.03 -18.65 -1.02
C MET A 91 -2.09 -18.27 0.12
N VAL A 92 -1.41 -17.14 -0.03
CA VAL A 92 -0.50 -16.57 0.97
C VAL A 92 -0.77 -15.09 1.09
N LEU A 93 -1.12 -14.63 2.29
CA LEU A 93 -1.22 -13.21 2.59
C LEU A 93 0.16 -12.68 2.98
N GLU A 94 0.74 -11.86 2.13
CA GLU A 94 1.99 -11.12 2.34
C GLU A 94 1.68 -9.82 3.08
N LEU A 95 2.28 -9.64 4.25
CA LEU A 95 2.16 -8.47 5.11
C LEU A 95 3.54 -7.83 5.25
N PHE A 96 3.71 -6.67 4.63
CA PHE A 96 4.94 -5.89 4.66
C PHE A 96 4.69 -4.55 5.34
N ASP A 97 5.44 -4.25 6.41
CA ASP A 97 5.45 -2.94 7.06
C ASP A 97 6.77 -2.22 6.72
N ALA A 98 6.66 -1.20 5.87
CA ALA A 98 7.77 -0.39 5.41
C ALA A 98 8.39 0.46 6.54
N GLY A 99 7.66 0.76 7.61
CA GLY A 99 8.21 1.48 8.77
C GLY A 99 9.15 0.61 9.61
N THR A 100 8.74 -0.63 9.88
CA THR A 100 9.50 -1.59 10.71
C THR A 100 10.41 -2.51 9.89
N LYS A 101 10.24 -2.54 8.57
CA LYS A 101 10.89 -3.47 7.64
C LYS A 101 10.53 -4.94 7.91
N ASN A 102 9.41 -5.17 8.59
CA ASN A 102 8.91 -6.50 8.88
C ASN A 102 8.25 -7.08 7.64
N MET A 103 8.62 -8.31 7.31
CA MET A 103 7.97 -9.11 6.27
C MET A 103 7.40 -10.36 6.92
N THR A 104 6.10 -10.59 6.70
CA THR A 104 5.38 -11.73 7.25
C THR A 104 4.49 -12.38 6.21
N TYR A 105 4.52 -13.71 6.12
CA TYR A 105 3.63 -14.47 5.25
C TYR A 105 2.63 -15.28 6.07
N VAL A 106 1.34 -15.19 5.75
CA VAL A 106 0.27 -15.97 6.39
C VAL A 106 -0.35 -16.89 5.35
N THR A 107 -0.09 -18.20 5.47
CA THR A 107 -0.73 -19.20 4.61
C THR A 107 -2.22 -19.30 4.93
N ILE A 108 -3.06 -19.17 3.91
CA ILE A 108 -4.50 -19.40 3.99
C ILE A 108 -4.80 -20.63 3.12
N PRO A 109 -5.26 -21.75 3.69
CA PRO A 109 -5.52 -22.95 2.88
C PRO A 109 -6.50 -22.67 1.73
N ALA A 110 -6.17 -23.07 0.50
CA ALA A 110 -7.08 -22.92 -0.65
C ALA A 110 -8.40 -23.68 -0.46
N SER A 111 -8.41 -24.73 0.36
CA SER A 111 -9.62 -25.46 0.73
C SER A 111 -10.50 -24.73 1.76
N THR A 112 -10.20 -23.47 2.09
CA THR A 112 -11.02 -22.65 3.01
C THR A 112 -12.45 -22.54 2.49
N GLN A 113 -13.41 -22.89 3.35
CA GLN A 113 -14.83 -22.69 3.10
C GLN A 113 -15.35 -21.47 3.84
N ILE A 114 -16.13 -20.66 3.13
CA ILE A 114 -16.73 -19.43 3.67
C ILE A 114 -18.21 -19.45 3.36
N THR A 115 -19.02 -19.20 4.38
CA THR A 115 -20.45 -18.93 4.23
C THR A 115 -20.63 -17.44 4.03
N ILE A 116 -21.02 -17.03 2.83
CA ILE A 116 -21.23 -15.62 2.48
C ILE A 116 -22.45 -15.10 3.23
N SER A 117 -22.39 -13.87 3.76
CA SER A 117 -23.55 -13.26 4.40
C SER A 117 -24.68 -13.07 3.40
N ALA A 118 -25.93 -13.09 3.86
CA ALA A 118 -27.09 -12.95 2.98
C ALA A 118 -27.05 -11.66 2.14
N LYS A 119 -26.55 -10.56 2.73
CA LYS A 119 -26.39 -9.27 2.05
C LYS A 119 -25.39 -9.40 0.89
N THR A 120 -24.16 -9.80 1.20
CA THR A 120 -23.09 -9.93 0.19
C THR A 120 -23.45 -10.97 -0.87
N TYR A 121 -24.10 -12.06 -0.47
CA TYR A 121 -24.53 -13.10 -1.39
C TYR A 121 -25.52 -12.57 -2.44
N ASN A 122 -26.54 -11.82 -2.02
CA ASN A 122 -27.52 -11.23 -2.93
C ASN A 122 -26.90 -10.23 -3.91
N ASP A 123 -25.86 -9.50 -3.49
CA ASP A 123 -25.15 -8.57 -4.37
C ASP A 123 -24.26 -9.32 -5.37
N LEU A 124 -23.59 -10.39 -4.95
CA LEU A 124 -22.74 -11.20 -5.82
C LEU A 124 -23.55 -12.08 -6.80
N LEU A 125 -24.77 -12.51 -6.46
CA LEU A 125 -25.65 -13.25 -7.37
C LEU A 125 -25.99 -12.45 -8.64
N LYS A 126 -26.03 -11.12 -8.55
CA LYS A 126 -26.24 -10.24 -9.71
C LYS A 126 -25.07 -10.30 -10.70
N LYS A 127 -23.90 -10.78 -10.25
CA LYS A 127 -22.66 -10.89 -11.02
C LYS A 127 -22.37 -12.33 -11.45
N SER A 128 -22.78 -13.32 -10.65
CA SER A 128 -22.65 -14.73 -10.97
C SER A 128 -23.87 -15.54 -10.52
N SER A 129 -24.57 -16.12 -11.48
CA SER A 129 -25.68 -17.05 -11.24
C SER A 129 -25.22 -18.42 -10.70
N LYS A 130 -23.93 -18.74 -10.79
CA LYS A 130 -23.34 -20.02 -10.38
C LYS A 130 -22.89 -20.01 -8.91
N LEU A 131 -22.95 -18.86 -8.23
CA LEU A 131 -22.40 -18.68 -6.89
C LEU A 131 -23.24 -19.43 -5.83
N PRO A 132 -22.68 -20.40 -5.11
CA PRO A 132 -23.33 -20.97 -3.93
C PRO A 132 -23.14 -20.06 -2.72
N GLN A 133 -24.04 -20.16 -1.72
CA GLN A 133 -23.90 -19.39 -0.48
C GLN A 133 -22.68 -19.84 0.36
N VAL A 134 -22.30 -21.12 0.26
CA VAL A 134 -21.08 -21.66 0.86
C VAL A 134 -20.08 -21.94 -0.26
N ILE A 135 -19.01 -21.16 -0.32
CA ILE A 135 -17.98 -21.29 -1.35
C ILE A 135 -16.75 -22.03 -0.82
N THR A 136 -15.94 -22.58 -1.73
CA THR A 136 -14.55 -22.98 -1.44
C THR A 136 -13.60 -22.06 -2.21
N MET A 137 -12.58 -21.50 -1.56
CA MET A 137 -11.65 -20.56 -2.19
C MET A 137 -10.91 -21.16 -3.40
N SER A 138 -10.61 -22.47 -3.38
CA SER A 138 -9.99 -23.19 -4.50
C SER A 138 -10.80 -23.14 -5.80
N GLU A 139 -12.11 -22.92 -5.69
CA GLU A 139 -13.07 -22.99 -6.80
C GLU A 139 -13.54 -21.59 -7.24
N ILE A 140 -12.89 -20.50 -6.81
CA ILE A 140 -13.28 -19.12 -7.17
C ILE A 140 -13.48 -18.93 -8.68
N SER A 141 -12.62 -19.53 -9.50
CA SER A 141 -12.69 -19.47 -10.97
C SER A 141 -13.90 -20.19 -11.57
N SER A 142 -14.56 -21.07 -10.82
CA SER A 142 -15.83 -21.67 -11.23
C SER A 142 -17.02 -20.73 -10.98
N TYR A 143 -16.86 -19.77 -10.06
CA TYR A 143 -17.89 -18.82 -9.67
C TYR A 143 -17.77 -17.49 -10.44
N PHE A 144 -16.56 -17.01 -10.71
CA PHE A 144 -16.33 -15.72 -11.35
C PHE A 144 -15.37 -15.83 -12.54
N GLU A 145 -15.63 -15.04 -13.58
CA GLU A 145 -14.84 -15.01 -14.82
C GLU A 145 -13.90 -13.79 -14.86
N GLY A 146 -12.90 -13.84 -15.74
CA GLY A 146 -11.92 -12.76 -15.89
C GLY A 146 -10.91 -12.64 -14.75
N ASP A 147 -10.07 -11.61 -14.78
CA ASP A 147 -9.04 -11.37 -13.74
C ASP A 147 -9.66 -10.80 -12.45
N VAL A 148 -10.78 -10.08 -12.53
CA VAL A 148 -11.55 -9.57 -11.38
C VAL A 148 -12.02 -10.67 -10.40
N LYS A 149 -12.02 -11.95 -10.81
CA LYS A 149 -12.33 -13.09 -9.94
C LYS A 149 -11.48 -13.12 -8.65
N TYR A 150 -10.23 -12.67 -8.71
CA TYR A 150 -9.36 -12.64 -7.54
C TYR A 150 -9.81 -11.58 -6.52
N GLU A 151 -10.30 -10.43 -6.98
CA GLU A 151 -10.87 -9.40 -6.11
C GLU A 151 -12.19 -9.84 -5.47
N TYR A 152 -13.04 -10.59 -6.18
CA TYR A 152 -14.22 -11.22 -5.56
C TYR A 152 -13.80 -12.19 -4.45
N GLY A 153 -12.70 -12.93 -4.66
CA GLY A 153 -12.07 -13.74 -3.62
C GLY A 153 -11.66 -12.94 -2.40
N ILE A 154 -11.00 -11.79 -2.61
CA ILE A 154 -10.64 -10.85 -1.53
C ILE A 154 -11.90 -10.38 -0.81
N LEU A 155 -12.91 -9.87 -1.53
CA LEU A 155 -14.12 -9.30 -0.94
C LEU A 155 -14.80 -10.29 0.03
N ILE A 156 -14.93 -11.56 -0.37
CA ILE A 156 -15.52 -12.61 0.46
C ILE A 156 -14.62 -12.93 1.66
N LEU A 157 -13.31 -13.01 1.45
CA LEU A 157 -12.35 -13.33 2.51
C LEU A 157 -12.22 -12.20 3.54
N GLN A 158 -12.23 -10.94 3.12
CA GLN A 158 -12.19 -9.76 4.00
C GLN A 158 -13.43 -9.68 4.88
N GLU A 159 -14.61 -9.98 4.33
CA GLU A 159 -15.84 -10.01 5.12
C GLU A 159 -15.74 -11.03 6.27
N GLU A 160 -15.15 -12.20 6.00
CA GLU A 160 -14.97 -13.26 7.00
C GLU A 160 -13.84 -12.93 7.99
N LEU A 161 -12.68 -12.49 7.50
CA LEU A 161 -11.49 -12.20 8.33
C LEU A 161 -11.59 -10.90 9.12
N LYS A 162 -12.41 -9.94 8.69
CA LYS A 162 -12.37 -8.55 9.19
C LYS A 162 -10.95 -7.95 9.14
N ALA A 163 -10.16 -8.37 8.15
CA ALA A 163 -8.82 -7.88 7.88
C ALA A 163 -8.81 -7.15 6.54
N ASP A 164 -8.05 -6.07 6.47
CA ASP A 164 -7.87 -5.26 5.26
C ASP A 164 -6.78 -5.92 4.38
N ILE A 165 -7.15 -6.22 3.14
CA ILE A 165 -6.32 -6.79 2.08
C ILE A 165 -6.32 -5.76 0.96
N GLY A 166 -5.18 -5.11 0.79
CA GLY A 166 -5.07 -3.93 -0.05
C GLY A 166 -5.11 -4.26 -1.54
N TYR A 167 -4.54 -5.39 -1.94
CA TYR A 167 -4.45 -5.79 -3.34
C TYR A 167 -4.13 -7.30 -3.47
N PHE A 168 -4.11 -7.83 -4.69
CA PHE A 168 -3.71 -9.21 -4.97
C PHE A 168 -2.55 -9.31 -5.96
N THR A 169 -1.90 -10.48 -5.91
CA THR A 169 -1.02 -10.97 -6.96
C THR A 169 -1.44 -12.40 -7.28
N ALA A 170 -1.70 -12.74 -8.53
CA ALA A 170 -1.98 -14.10 -8.96
C ALA A 170 -0.93 -14.57 -9.98
N MET A 171 -0.42 -15.78 -9.79
CA MET A 171 0.56 -16.40 -10.66
C MET A 171 0.28 -17.89 -10.82
N THR A 172 0.78 -18.48 -11.91
CA THR A 172 0.63 -19.92 -12.13
C THR A 172 1.33 -20.72 -11.03
N SER A 173 0.87 -21.94 -10.77
CA SER A 173 1.48 -22.81 -9.75
C SER A 173 2.98 -23.06 -9.98
N ASP A 174 3.44 -23.09 -11.23
CA ASP A 174 4.85 -23.23 -11.57
C ASP A 174 5.68 -22.01 -11.14
N GLU A 175 5.18 -20.79 -11.40
CA GLU A 175 5.84 -19.56 -10.93
C GLU A 175 5.77 -19.42 -9.41
N PHE A 176 4.62 -19.80 -8.82
CA PHE A 176 4.44 -19.76 -7.37
C PHE A 176 5.45 -20.66 -6.65
N ASN A 177 5.70 -21.86 -7.16
CA ASN A 177 6.63 -22.82 -6.56
C ASN A 177 8.10 -22.39 -6.65
N LYS A 178 8.44 -21.44 -7.53
CA LYS A 178 9.76 -20.78 -7.51
C LYS A 178 9.87 -19.79 -6.35
N CYS A 179 8.75 -19.22 -5.91
CA CYS A 179 8.69 -18.20 -4.86
C CYS A 179 8.44 -18.79 -3.46
N PHE A 180 7.64 -19.85 -3.35
CA PHE A 180 7.22 -20.43 -2.07
C PHE A 180 7.35 -21.95 -2.03
N GLU A 181 7.66 -22.47 -0.84
CA GLU A 181 7.71 -23.90 -0.55
C GLU A 181 7.06 -24.22 0.81
N TRP A 182 6.70 -25.48 1.02
CA TRP A 182 6.12 -25.92 2.29
C TRP A 182 7.20 -26.12 3.35
N GLU A 183 7.09 -25.39 4.45
CA GLU A 183 8.03 -25.44 5.56
C GLU A 183 8.10 -26.87 6.16
N ASN A 184 9.31 -27.42 6.24
CA ASN A 184 9.60 -28.75 6.77
C ASN A 184 8.81 -29.90 6.08
N GLY A 185 8.35 -29.70 4.84
CA GLY A 185 7.59 -30.70 4.07
C GLY A 185 6.20 -31.04 4.65
N LYS A 186 5.81 -30.44 5.78
CA LYS A 186 4.46 -30.57 6.34
C LYS A 186 3.61 -29.51 5.68
N LYS A 187 2.57 -29.89 4.92
CA LYS A 187 1.60 -28.99 4.26
C LYS A 187 0.78 -28.15 5.27
N LYS A 188 1.45 -27.29 6.02
CA LYS A 188 0.90 -26.47 7.10
C LYS A 188 1.21 -24.99 6.90
N LYS A 189 2.45 -24.66 6.54
CA LYS A 189 2.94 -23.28 6.38
C LYS A 189 3.79 -23.18 5.12
N LEU A 190 3.53 -22.17 4.30
CA LEU A 190 4.37 -21.79 3.17
C LEU A 190 5.40 -20.75 3.63
N CYS A 191 6.62 -20.89 3.15
CA CYS A 191 7.71 -19.95 3.35
C CYS A 191 8.34 -19.59 2.01
N PRO A 192 9.00 -18.42 1.88
CA PRO A 192 9.79 -18.09 0.71
C PRO A 192 10.84 -19.17 0.43
N THR A 193 11.06 -19.50 -0.84
CA THR A 193 12.15 -20.39 -1.24
C THR A 193 13.50 -19.71 -1.02
N LYS A 194 14.54 -20.52 -0.85
CA LYS A 194 15.91 -20.01 -0.88
C LYS A 194 16.22 -19.25 -2.18
N GLN A 195 15.73 -19.74 -3.32
CA GLN A 195 15.91 -19.08 -4.62
C GLN A 195 15.41 -17.63 -4.59
N LEU A 196 14.17 -17.40 -4.13
CA LEU A 196 13.60 -16.05 -4.06
C LEU A 196 14.41 -15.15 -3.13
N LEU A 197 14.84 -15.68 -1.98
CA LEU A 197 15.64 -14.94 -1.02
C LEU A 197 17.03 -14.59 -1.55
N ASP A 198 17.67 -15.50 -2.29
CA ASP A 198 18.97 -15.29 -2.93
C ASP A 198 18.89 -14.29 -4.10
N GLU A 199 17.79 -14.29 -4.86
CA GLU A 199 17.52 -13.28 -5.89
C GLU A 199 17.35 -11.88 -5.26
N ALA A 200 16.52 -11.76 -4.22
CA ALA A 200 16.34 -10.51 -3.50
C ALA A 200 17.63 -10.03 -2.80
N ALA A 201 18.50 -10.94 -2.38
CA ALA A 201 19.78 -10.63 -1.75
C ALA A 201 20.80 -10.00 -2.71
N LYS A 202 20.63 -10.19 -4.03
CA LYS A 202 21.50 -9.59 -5.05
C LYS A 202 21.20 -8.12 -5.30
N CYS A 203 20.02 -7.64 -4.92
CA CYS A 203 19.64 -6.24 -5.10
C CYS A 203 20.43 -5.34 -4.14
N SER A 204 21.32 -4.52 -4.70
CA SER A 204 22.20 -3.64 -3.93
C SER A 204 21.54 -2.29 -3.64
N ASP A 205 20.64 -1.83 -4.51
CA ASP A 205 19.90 -0.58 -4.39
C ASP A 205 18.41 -0.69 -4.79
N GLU A 206 17.74 0.45 -4.86
CA GLU A 206 16.33 0.54 -5.26
C GLU A 206 16.12 0.19 -6.74
N SER A 207 17.09 0.52 -7.61
CA SER A 207 17.03 0.21 -9.04
C SER A 207 17.11 -1.29 -9.27
N ASP A 208 18.05 -1.98 -8.62
CA ASP A 208 18.15 -3.43 -8.74
C ASP A 208 16.88 -4.15 -8.26
N MET A 209 16.21 -3.59 -7.24
CA MET A 209 14.94 -4.13 -6.75
C MET A 209 13.79 -3.83 -7.72
N ASN A 210 13.77 -2.65 -8.33
CA ASN A 210 12.82 -2.31 -9.40
C ASN A 210 12.95 -3.26 -10.58
N ASP A 211 14.18 -3.53 -11.02
CA ASP A 211 14.48 -4.45 -12.12
C ASP A 211 14.06 -5.88 -11.78
N LEU A 212 14.30 -6.33 -10.55
CA LEU A 212 13.84 -7.64 -10.08
C LEU A 212 12.32 -7.76 -10.11
N ILE A 213 11.59 -6.75 -9.63
CA ILE A 213 10.12 -6.73 -9.65
C ILE A 213 9.61 -6.73 -11.11
N GLU A 214 10.18 -5.87 -11.96
CA GLU A 214 9.80 -5.73 -13.37
C GLU A 214 10.03 -7.03 -14.15
N SER A 215 11.17 -7.71 -13.92
CA SER A 215 11.51 -8.98 -14.60
C SER A 215 10.47 -10.09 -14.38
N LYS A 216 9.75 -10.04 -13.25
CA LYS A 216 8.69 -11.00 -12.92
C LYS A 216 7.32 -10.50 -13.32
N TRP A 217 7.14 -9.19 -13.47
CA TRP A 217 5.83 -8.54 -13.57
C TRP A 217 4.98 -9.14 -14.70
N ASP A 218 5.53 -9.47 -15.87
CA ASP A 218 4.76 -10.00 -17.02
C ASP A 218 4.10 -11.36 -16.77
N SER A 219 4.64 -12.13 -15.83
CA SER A 219 4.08 -13.42 -15.43
C SER A 219 2.95 -13.32 -14.39
N LEU A 220 2.71 -12.11 -13.87
CA LEU A 220 1.79 -11.85 -12.77
C LEU A 220 0.48 -11.24 -13.28
N ILE A 221 -0.58 -11.50 -12.53
CA ILE A 221 -1.85 -10.78 -12.61
C ILE A 221 -1.99 -10.00 -11.31
N SER A 222 -2.27 -8.70 -11.38
CA SER A 222 -2.46 -7.85 -10.20
C SER A 222 -3.46 -6.73 -10.52
N ASP A 223 -4.12 -6.25 -9.48
CA ASP A 223 -4.99 -5.08 -9.43
C ASP A 223 -4.23 -3.77 -9.13
N VAL A 224 -2.92 -3.83 -8.87
CA VAL A 224 -2.03 -2.65 -8.81
C VAL A 224 -1.14 -2.57 -10.05
N THR A 225 -0.58 -1.39 -10.33
CA THR A 225 0.39 -1.18 -11.41
C THR A 225 1.81 -1.56 -10.99
N LEU A 226 2.72 -1.72 -11.96
CA LEU A 226 4.13 -1.95 -11.69
C LEU A 226 4.71 -0.87 -10.78
N SER A 227 4.43 0.40 -11.11
CA SER A 227 4.90 1.56 -10.37
C SER A 227 4.41 1.58 -8.93
N GLN A 228 3.16 1.17 -8.67
CA GLN A 228 2.63 1.04 -7.32
C GLN A 228 3.34 -0.06 -6.53
N LYS A 229 3.70 -1.18 -7.16
CA LYS A 229 4.49 -2.24 -6.50
C LYS A 229 5.94 -1.80 -6.24
N GLN A 230 6.56 -1.13 -7.21
CA GLN A 230 7.92 -0.58 -7.13
C GLN A 230 8.07 0.54 -6.09
N HIS A 231 6.97 1.18 -5.66
CA HIS A 231 6.97 2.14 -4.56
C HIS A 231 7.64 1.60 -3.29
N TYR A 232 7.57 0.28 -3.07
CA TYR A 232 8.14 -0.39 -1.91
C TYR A 232 9.59 -0.84 -2.07
N SER A 233 10.20 -0.69 -3.25
CA SER A 233 11.51 -1.27 -3.57
C SER A 233 12.62 -0.85 -2.61
N LYS A 234 12.63 0.44 -2.26
CA LYS A 234 13.62 1.01 -1.33
C LYS A 234 13.58 0.32 0.03
N GLU A 235 12.39 0.09 0.58
CA GLU A 235 12.21 -0.55 1.88
C GLU A 235 12.28 -2.07 1.81
N LEU A 236 11.82 -2.70 0.72
CA LEU A 236 11.88 -4.15 0.52
C LEU A 236 13.33 -4.67 0.53
N LYS A 237 14.25 -3.95 -0.11
CA LYS A 237 15.69 -4.22 -0.02
C LYS A 237 16.18 -4.36 1.43
N GLN A 238 15.62 -3.56 2.34
CA GLN A 238 16.07 -3.46 3.74
C GLN A 238 15.44 -4.52 4.65
N VAL A 239 14.56 -5.37 4.12
CA VAL A 239 14.00 -6.50 4.87
C VAL A 239 15.14 -7.43 5.30
N ASN A 240 15.22 -7.69 6.60
CA ASN A 240 16.09 -8.74 7.10
C ASN A 240 15.48 -10.11 6.76
N ARG A 241 16.06 -10.76 5.75
CA ARG A 241 15.61 -12.05 5.21
C ARG A 241 15.62 -13.18 6.24
N GLU A 242 16.51 -13.13 7.24
CA GLU A 242 16.55 -14.12 8.32
C GLU A 242 15.40 -13.93 9.33
N TYR A 243 14.79 -12.74 9.37
CA TYR A 243 13.73 -12.38 10.30
C TYR A 243 12.34 -12.38 9.64
N ILE A 244 12.20 -13.02 8.48
CA ILE A 244 10.90 -13.24 7.85
C ILE A 244 10.10 -14.21 8.72
N HIS A 245 8.89 -13.80 9.11
CA HIS A 245 7.99 -14.61 9.93
C HIS A 245 6.92 -15.28 9.06
N THR A 246 6.55 -16.52 9.41
CA THR A 246 5.58 -17.31 8.65
C THR A 246 4.52 -17.91 9.56
N TYR A 247 3.25 -17.70 9.23
CA TYR A 247 2.12 -18.19 9.99
C TYR A 247 1.17 -18.98 9.07
N CYS A 248 0.24 -19.69 9.69
CA CYS A 248 -0.92 -20.27 9.02
C CYS A 248 -2.17 -19.68 9.66
N ALA A 249 -3.19 -19.42 8.84
CA ALA A 249 -4.52 -19.08 9.29
C ALA A 249 -4.99 -20.08 10.36
N LYS A 250 -5.65 -19.58 11.40
CA LYS A 250 -6.16 -20.42 12.47
C LYS A 250 -7.47 -21.06 12.02
N GLY A 251 -7.66 -22.32 12.34
CA GLY A 251 -8.84 -23.07 11.90
C GLY A 251 -8.64 -24.57 12.04
N GLN A 252 -9.57 -25.32 11.46
CA GLN A 252 -9.57 -26.78 11.49
C GLN A 252 -9.93 -27.34 10.13
N THR A 253 -9.25 -28.42 9.74
CA THR A 253 -9.59 -29.15 8.52
C THR A 253 -10.52 -30.31 8.87
N PHE A 254 -11.69 -30.34 8.23
CA PHE A 254 -12.64 -31.44 8.29
C PHE A 254 -12.98 -31.87 6.86
N ASN A 255 -12.93 -33.18 6.56
CA ASN A 255 -13.22 -33.72 5.22
C ASN A 255 -12.49 -32.98 4.07
N LYS A 256 -11.19 -32.71 4.24
CA LYS A 256 -10.34 -31.95 3.28
C LYS A 256 -10.76 -30.49 3.05
N LYS A 257 -11.75 -29.98 3.76
CA LYS A 257 -12.17 -28.57 3.75
C LYS A 257 -11.67 -27.87 5.00
N PHE A 258 -11.16 -26.66 4.85
CA PHE A 258 -10.65 -25.89 5.96
C PHE A 258 -11.72 -24.92 6.45
N LYS A 259 -12.09 -25.02 7.72
CA LYS A 259 -12.96 -24.07 8.40
C LYS A 259 -12.09 -23.06 9.13
N LEU A 260 -12.14 -21.82 8.66
CA LEU A 260 -11.39 -20.69 9.21
C LEU A 260 -11.93 -20.31 10.60
N ASP A 261 -11.03 -20.11 11.56
CA ASP A 261 -11.33 -19.43 12.82
C ASP A 261 -11.09 -17.94 12.59
N LYS A 262 -12.15 -17.23 12.17
CA LYS A 262 -12.08 -15.81 11.83
C LYS A 262 -11.52 -14.96 12.96
N THR A 263 -11.96 -15.18 14.19
CA THR A 263 -11.56 -14.36 15.34
C THR A 263 -10.09 -14.54 15.67
N LYS A 264 -9.59 -15.79 15.70
CA LYS A 264 -8.16 -16.02 15.99
C LYS A 264 -7.27 -15.60 14.85
N THR A 265 -7.71 -15.78 13.61
CA THR A 265 -6.92 -15.36 12.43
C THR A 265 -6.85 -13.83 12.35
N ALA A 266 -7.97 -13.13 12.53
CA ALA A 266 -8.02 -11.67 12.59
C ALA A 266 -7.08 -11.11 13.67
N LYS A 267 -7.19 -11.63 14.90
CA LYS A 267 -6.31 -11.24 16.03
C LYS A 267 -4.83 -11.53 15.74
N MET A 268 -4.51 -12.62 15.05
CA MET A 268 -3.14 -12.92 14.66
C MET A 268 -2.61 -11.90 13.65
N ILE A 269 -3.37 -11.59 12.61
CA ILE A 269 -3.02 -10.58 11.59
C ILE A 269 -2.86 -9.21 12.25
N GLU A 270 -3.79 -8.83 13.13
CA GLU A 270 -3.71 -7.59 13.89
C GLU A 270 -2.43 -7.49 14.72
N LYS A 271 -2.10 -8.55 15.47
CA LYS A 271 -0.86 -8.61 16.24
C LYS A 271 0.37 -8.49 15.37
N ILE A 272 0.37 -9.03 14.15
CA ILE A 272 1.51 -8.89 13.22
C ILE A 272 1.76 -7.41 12.89
N TRP A 273 0.71 -6.64 12.60
CA TRP A 273 0.81 -5.21 12.29
C TRP A 273 1.26 -4.34 13.48
N GLU A 274 1.03 -4.79 14.71
CA GLU A 274 1.42 -4.06 15.92
C GLU A 274 2.86 -4.33 16.36
N LYS A 275 3.53 -5.29 15.75
CA LYS A 275 4.91 -5.62 16.13
C LYS A 275 5.88 -4.51 15.73
N LYS A 276 6.80 -4.23 16.64
CA LYS A 276 8.04 -3.51 16.32
C LYS A 276 8.89 -4.32 15.34
N ALA A 277 9.92 -3.69 14.78
CA ALA A 277 10.91 -4.36 13.94
C ALA A 277 11.36 -5.68 14.58
N TYR A 278 11.31 -6.77 13.81
CA TYR A 278 11.72 -8.09 14.26
C TYR A 278 13.19 -8.07 14.65
N GLN A 279 13.49 -8.68 15.81
CA GLN A 279 14.85 -8.74 16.36
C GLN A 279 15.47 -10.13 16.24
N SER A 280 14.70 -11.12 15.81
CA SER A 280 15.14 -12.50 15.71
C SER A 280 14.30 -13.30 14.70
N ALA A 281 14.90 -14.38 14.22
CA ALA A 281 14.22 -15.40 13.44
C ALA A 281 13.06 -16.02 14.22
N GLN A 282 12.02 -16.44 13.50
CA GLN A 282 10.86 -17.07 14.09
C GLN A 282 11.24 -18.45 14.67
N ASN A 283 11.06 -18.63 15.99
CA ASN A 283 11.41 -19.81 16.82
C ASN A 283 12.81 -19.83 17.45
N SER A 284 13.51 -18.69 17.55
CA SER A 284 14.49 -18.50 18.64
C SER A 284 13.69 -18.29 19.93
N THR A 285 13.72 -19.25 20.85
CA THR A 285 12.96 -19.26 22.10
C THR A 285 13.06 -17.93 22.87
N SER A 286 11.97 -17.17 22.89
CA SER A 286 11.64 -16.28 24.01
C SER A 286 10.13 -16.04 24.04
N SER A 287 9.49 -16.71 24.98
CA SER A 287 8.22 -16.27 25.54
C SER A 287 8.45 -14.91 26.20
N THR A 288 8.18 -13.83 25.47
CA THR A 288 8.03 -12.51 26.09
C THR A 288 6.57 -12.11 26.00
N SER A 289 5.88 -12.23 27.13
CA SER A 289 4.68 -11.45 27.42
C SER A 289 5.04 -9.97 27.30
N SER A 290 4.66 -9.34 26.20
CA SER A 290 4.76 -7.89 26.05
C SER A 290 3.38 -7.29 26.23
N THR A 291 3.22 -6.45 27.25
CA THR A 291 2.11 -5.51 27.40
C THR A 291 2.01 -4.67 26.12
N GLU A 292 0.87 -4.72 25.43
CA GLU A 292 0.60 -4.01 24.17
C GLU A 292 0.78 -2.48 24.36
N ASN A 293 1.60 -1.83 23.53
CA ASN A 293 1.75 -0.38 23.55
C ASN A 293 0.81 0.23 22.51
N LYS A 294 -0.28 0.88 22.98
CA LYS A 294 -1.35 1.47 22.15
C LYS A 294 -0.96 2.73 21.36
N GLY A 295 0.28 3.23 21.54
CA GLY A 295 0.81 4.42 20.88
C GLY A 295 0.70 5.70 21.71
N THR A 296 1.33 6.76 21.22
CA THR A 296 1.36 8.09 21.85
C THR A 296 0.33 9.02 21.22
N VAL A 297 -0.35 9.81 22.05
CA VAL A 297 -1.44 10.70 21.65
C VAL A 297 -1.16 12.14 22.09
N TRP A 298 -1.43 13.10 21.22
CA TRP A 298 -1.54 14.53 21.57
C TRP A 298 -2.97 15.01 21.35
N ILE A 299 -3.51 15.80 22.28
CA ILE A 299 -4.90 16.25 22.22
C ILE A 299 -4.95 17.78 22.12
N TYR A 300 -5.55 18.29 21.07
CA TYR A 300 -5.86 19.71 20.88
C TYR A 300 -7.34 19.99 21.15
N ASN A 301 -7.62 21.02 21.94
CA ASN A 301 -8.96 21.54 22.11
C ASN A 301 -9.31 22.46 20.93
N GLY A 302 -10.10 21.94 19.97
CA GLY A 302 -10.67 22.72 18.86
C GLY A 302 -12.07 23.28 19.15
N SER A 303 -12.65 22.94 20.30
CA SER A 303 -14.02 23.31 20.68
C SER A 303 -14.12 24.62 21.48
N LYS A 304 -13.02 25.07 22.09
CA LYS A 304 -12.95 26.12 23.12
C LYS A 304 -13.71 25.82 24.41
N ILE A 305 -14.18 24.60 24.61
CA ILE A 305 -14.86 24.17 25.82
C ILE A 305 -13.82 23.88 26.90
N THR A 306 -13.92 24.60 28.01
CA THR A 306 -12.97 24.48 29.13
C THR A 306 -13.02 23.07 29.72
N GLY A 307 -11.86 22.43 29.83
CA GLY A 307 -11.74 21.10 30.45
C GLY A 307 -11.97 19.90 29.52
N LEU A 308 -12.44 20.11 28.29
CA LEU A 308 -12.72 19.02 27.35
C LEU A 308 -11.47 18.18 27.01
N ALA A 309 -10.34 18.82 26.69
CA ALA A 309 -9.09 18.12 26.42
C ALA A 309 -8.56 17.34 27.64
N ALA A 310 -8.71 17.89 28.85
CA ALA A 310 -8.32 17.21 30.08
C ALA A 310 -9.22 16.00 30.40
N LYS A 311 -10.52 16.07 30.05
CA LYS A 311 -11.44 14.93 30.16
C LYS A 311 -11.01 13.78 29.25
N TYR A 312 -10.75 14.05 27.97
CA TYR A 312 -10.31 13.02 27.03
C TYR A 312 -8.89 12.50 27.31
N GLN A 313 -8.01 13.34 27.86
CA GLN A 313 -6.72 12.88 28.37
C GLN A 313 -6.88 11.75 29.39
N LYS A 314 -7.77 11.92 30.38
CA LYS A 314 -8.04 10.88 31.40
C LYS A 314 -8.60 9.60 30.77
N ILE A 315 -9.62 9.73 29.93
CA ILE A 315 -10.27 8.58 29.24
C ILE A 315 -9.23 7.74 28.47
N LEU A 316 -8.34 8.41 27.73
CA LEU A 316 -7.35 7.70 26.92
C LEU A 316 -6.22 7.11 27.78
N GLN A 317 -5.79 7.80 28.84
CA GLN A 317 -4.81 7.26 29.79
C GLN A 317 -5.36 6.04 30.55
N GLU A 318 -6.63 6.06 30.95
CA GLU A 318 -7.32 4.94 31.60
C GLU A 318 -7.44 3.72 30.67
N ASP A 319 -7.65 3.91 29.36
CA ASP A 319 -7.60 2.82 28.38
C ASP A 319 -6.15 2.47 27.99
N GLY A 320 -5.12 3.05 28.60
CA GLY A 320 -3.72 2.64 28.43
C GLY A 320 -2.97 3.30 27.25
N TYR A 321 -3.43 4.45 26.76
CA TYR A 321 -2.67 5.28 25.82
C TYR A 321 -1.67 6.18 26.55
N GLU A 322 -0.52 6.44 25.94
CA GLU A 322 0.43 7.43 26.44
C GLU A 322 0.09 8.82 25.89
N VAL A 323 -0.60 9.64 26.67
CA VAL A 323 -0.92 11.03 26.27
C VAL A 323 0.28 11.95 26.53
N LYS A 324 0.92 12.43 25.46
CA LYS A 324 2.12 13.29 25.50
C LYS A 324 1.83 14.72 25.92
N GLY A 325 0.62 15.21 25.66
CA GLY A 325 0.25 16.57 26.00
C GLY A 325 -1.16 16.93 25.59
N VAL A 326 -1.64 18.04 26.16
CA VAL A 326 -2.88 18.71 25.78
C VAL A 326 -2.57 20.15 25.38
N GLY A 327 -3.26 20.66 24.37
CA GLY A 327 -3.10 22.04 23.90
C GLY A 327 -4.40 22.61 23.34
N ASN A 328 -4.35 23.84 22.83
CA ASN A 328 -5.47 24.46 22.12
C ASN A 328 -5.18 24.46 20.62
N ALA A 329 -6.16 24.13 19.79
CA ALA A 329 -6.02 24.28 18.35
C ALA A 329 -6.10 25.76 17.96
N THR A 330 -5.33 26.16 16.96
CA THR A 330 -5.44 27.48 16.34
C THR A 330 -6.49 27.45 15.22
N GLY A 331 -7.24 28.56 15.05
CA GLY A 331 -8.26 28.71 14.01
C GLY A 331 -9.71 28.67 14.51
N ASN A 332 -10.64 28.40 13.59
CA ASN A 332 -12.09 28.39 13.86
C ASN A 332 -12.50 27.20 14.74
N ILE A 333 -13.57 27.40 15.51
CA ILE A 333 -14.18 26.35 16.34
C ILE A 333 -14.62 25.18 15.44
N ARG A 334 -14.29 23.95 15.83
CA ARG A 334 -14.70 22.73 15.12
C ARG A 334 -15.90 22.10 15.82
N SER A 335 -16.91 21.69 15.04
CA SER A 335 -18.00 20.87 15.56
C SER A 335 -17.58 19.40 15.71
N GLN A 336 -16.96 18.84 14.68
CA GLN A 336 -16.59 17.44 14.63
C GLN A 336 -15.13 17.20 15.08
N THR A 337 -14.89 16.16 15.88
CA THR A 337 -13.52 15.74 16.21
C THR A 337 -12.80 15.18 15.00
N VAL A 338 -11.54 15.56 14.82
CA VAL A 338 -10.67 15.03 13.76
C VAL A 338 -9.50 14.29 14.40
N ILE A 339 -9.25 13.07 13.95
CA ILE A 339 -8.15 12.23 14.40
C ILE A 339 -7.16 12.11 13.26
N TYR A 340 -5.97 12.68 13.48
CA TYR A 340 -4.81 12.54 12.64
C TYR A 340 -3.94 11.41 13.16
N ALA A 341 -3.50 10.51 12.29
CA ALA A 341 -2.48 9.54 12.64
C ALA A 341 -1.60 9.22 11.44
N THR A 342 -0.38 8.77 11.71
CA THR A 342 0.50 8.20 10.68
C THR A 342 -0.04 6.89 10.12
N LYS A 343 -0.90 6.18 10.89
CA LYS A 343 -1.56 4.94 10.47
C LYS A 343 -3.07 5.06 10.66
N LYS A 344 -3.85 4.92 9.58
CA LYS A 344 -5.34 4.98 9.59
C LYS A 344 -5.95 3.99 10.61
N LYS A 345 -5.33 2.82 10.80
CA LYS A 345 -5.78 1.80 11.78
C LYS A 345 -5.67 2.30 13.23
N LYS A 346 -4.60 3.03 13.59
CA LYS A 346 -4.45 3.63 14.93
C LYS A 346 -5.52 4.68 15.20
N ALA A 347 -5.82 5.51 14.21
CA ALA A 347 -6.91 6.48 14.30
C ALA A 347 -8.29 5.80 14.38
N ASN A 348 -8.50 4.69 13.65
CA ASN A 348 -9.74 3.92 13.71
C ASN A 348 -9.99 3.30 15.09
N ALA A 349 -8.96 2.86 15.80
CA ALA A 349 -9.10 2.32 17.16
C ALA A 349 -9.67 3.34 18.17
N LEU A 350 -9.45 4.62 17.91
CA LEU A 350 -9.96 5.72 18.74
C LEU A 350 -11.40 6.13 18.40
N LYS A 351 -12.01 5.59 17.34
CA LYS A 351 -13.39 5.93 16.95
C LYS A 351 -14.40 5.70 18.07
N LYS A 352 -14.18 4.67 18.89
CA LYS A 352 -15.07 4.32 20.01
C LYS A 352 -15.21 5.42 21.07
N TYR A 353 -14.30 6.40 21.10
CA TYR A 353 -14.31 7.49 22.08
C TYR A 353 -15.08 8.73 21.62
N PHE A 354 -15.42 8.82 20.33
CA PHE A 354 -15.98 10.04 19.75
C PHE A 354 -17.25 9.71 18.97
N LYS A 355 -18.20 10.64 18.93
CA LYS A 355 -19.55 10.40 18.38
C LYS A 355 -19.53 10.15 16.88
N ASN A 356 -18.73 10.91 16.12
CA ASN A 356 -18.55 10.75 14.68
C ASN A 356 -17.23 11.37 14.21
N PRO A 357 -16.07 10.83 14.60
CA PRO A 357 -14.80 11.49 14.30
C PRO A 357 -14.42 11.34 12.82
N LEU A 358 -13.84 12.40 12.25
CA LEU A 358 -13.20 12.35 10.95
C LEU A 358 -11.80 11.75 11.09
N ILE A 359 -11.46 10.77 10.26
CA ILE A 359 -10.13 10.17 10.24
C ILE A 359 -9.32 10.75 9.10
N GLN A 360 -8.14 11.27 9.40
CA GLN A 360 -7.19 11.76 8.40
C GLN A 360 -5.82 11.14 8.61
N THR A 361 -5.17 10.77 7.52
CA THR A 361 -3.76 10.36 7.52
C THR A 361 -2.89 11.60 7.39
N ALA A 362 -1.89 11.73 8.26
CA ALA A 362 -0.92 12.82 8.21
C ALA A 362 0.50 12.24 8.29
N ASP A 363 1.31 12.53 7.27
CA ASP A 363 2.66 11.99 7.15
C ASP A 363 3.62 12.63 8.15
N ASN A 364 3.35 13.87 8.58
CA ASN A 364 4.13 14.61 9.57
C ASN A 364 3.21 15.30 10.58
N MET A 365 3.38 14.96 11.86
CA MET A 365 2.65 15.55 12.99
C MET A 365 3.60 16.40 13.84
N SER A 366 3.22 17.66 14.07
CA SER A 366 4.08 18.66 14.74
C SER A 366 4.30 18.37 16.23
N SER A 367 3.41 17.60 16.85
CA SER A 367 3.46 17.25 18.28
C SER A 367 4.49 16.16 18.64
N GLY A 368 5.04 15.45 17.65
CA GLY A 368 5.88 14.26 17.88
C GLY A 368 5.12 13.04 18.46
N ALA A 369 3.78 13.13 18.59
CA ALA A 369 2.95 11.98 18.91
C ALA A 369 2.67 11.12 17.67
N SER A 370 2.23 9.87 17.87
CA SER A 370 1.81 8.98 16.78
C SER A 370 0.37 9.21 16.32
N ILE A 371 -0.39 10.00 17.10
CA ILE A 371 -1.77 10.38 16.87
C ILE A 371 -1.98 11.80 17.40
N GLU A 372 -2.62 12.67 16.62
CA GLU A 372 -3.11 13.98 17.06
C GLU A 372 -4.64 14.01 16.99
N ILE A 373 -5.29 14.39 18.08
CA ILE A 373 -6.75 14.48 18.17
C ILE A 373 -7.12 15.95 18.30
N VAL A 374 -7.91 16.48 17.38
CA VAL A 374 -8.47 17.83 17.47
C VAL A 374 -9.94 17.71 17.84
N LEU A 375 -10.26 18.00 19.10
CA LEU A 375 -11.60 17.83 19.67
C LEU A 375 -12.59 18.86 19.11
N GLY A 376 -13.76 18.39 18.69
CA GLY A 376 -14.89 19.22 18.30
C GLY A 376 -15.95 19.35 19.39
N THR A 377 -16.88 20.30 19.23
CA THR A 377 -17.99 20.52 20.17
C THR A 377 -18.97 19.34 20.27
N ASP A 378 -19.07 18.49 19.24
CA ASP A 378 -19.98 17.33 19.22
C ASP A 378 -19.63 16.26 20.27
N ASP A 379 -18.41 16.31 20.77
CA ASP A 379 -17.86 15.40 21.77
C ASP A 379 -17.85 16.00 23.18
N ASP A 380 -18.48 17.17 23.37
CA ASP A 380 -18.89 17.70 24.67
C ASP A 380 -20.12 16.94 25.18
N ILE A 381 -19.86 15.74 25.68
CA ILE A 381 -20.87 14.93 26.35
C ILE A 381 -20.90 15.41 27.80
N GLN A 382 -22.01 16.02 28.23
CA GLN A 382 -22.27 16.28 29.65
C GLN A 382 -22.36 14.99 30.44
#